data_AF-A0A0M9VH85-F1
#
_entry.id   AF-A0A0M9VH85-F1
#
_cell.length_a   1.000
_cell.length_b   1.000
_cell.length_c   1.000
_cell.angle_alpha   90.00
_cell.angle_beta   90.00
_cell.angle_gamma   90.00
#
_symmetry.space_group_name_H-M   'P 1'
#
loop_
_entity.id
_entity.type
_entity.pdbx_description
1 polymer ?
#
loop_
_entity_poly.entity_id
_entity_poly.type
_entity_poly.pdbx_seq_one_letter_code
_entity_poly.pdbx_strand_id
1 'polypeptide(L)' 'MGFSKKQHLQLNIDALRIAFKLEKENRQATVGERLLMMQYSGFGGLKFVLNPIANEIDIHYSGN' A
#
# COMPACT_ATOMS: atom_id res chain seq x y z
N MET A 1 8.44 -18.90 7.85
CA MET A 1 7.19 -18.44 7.20
C MET A 1 7.41 -18.48 5.69
N GLY A 2 6.60 -19.23 4.95
CA GLY A 2 6.82 -19.43 3.51
C GLY A 2 6.40 -18.19 2.72
N PHE A 3 7.29 -17.66 1.88
CA PHE A 3 7.00 -16.55 0.99
C PHE A 3 5.94 -16.96 -0.05
N SER A 4 4.66 -16.67 0.24
CA SER A 4 3.58 -16.92 -0.71
C SER A 4 3.54 -15.79 -1.74
N LYS A 5 4.27 -15.95 -2.84
CA LYS A 5 4.26 -15.01 -3.99
C LYS A 5 2.83 -14.63 -4.40
N LYS A 6 1.88 -15.58 -4.32
CA LYS A 6 0.47 -15.37 -4.64
C LYS A 6 -0.21 -14.38 -3.67
N GLN A 7 0.06 -14.49 -2.37
CA GLN A 7 -0.50 -13.59 -1.36
C GLN A 7 0.02 -12.17 -1.54
N HIS A 8 1.34 -12.00 -1.74
CA HIS A 8 1.91 -10.69 -2.02
C HIS A 8 1.34 -10.06 -3.31
N LEU A 9 1.16 -10.87 -4.36
CA LEU A 9 0.55 -10.38 -5.59
C LEU A 9 -0.89 -9.92 -5.37
N GLN A 10 -1.68 -10.65 -4.58
CA GLN A 10 -3.05 -10.26 -4.24
C GLN A 10 -3.10 -8.94 -3.47
N LEU A 11 -2.26 -8.79 -2.43
CA LEU A 11 -2.13 -7.55 -1.66
C LEU A 11 -1.75 -6.36 -2.55
N ASN A 12 -0.83 -6.58 -3.49
CA ASN A 12 -0.44 -5.55 -4.45
C ASN A 12 -1.58 -5.14 -5.39
N ILE A 13 -2.35 -6.12 -5.88
CA ILE A 13 -3.52 -5.87 -6.74
C ILE A 13 -4.55 -5.05 -5.97
N ASP A 14 -4.83 -5.40 -4.71
CA ASP A 14 -5.83 -4.70 -3.91
C ASP A 14 -5.41 -3.27 -3.58
N ALA A 15 -4.13 -3.05 -3.25
CA ALA A 15 -3.57 -1.71 -3.08
C ALA A 15 -3.72 -0.83 -4.33
N LEU A 16 -3.40 -1.38 -5.52
CA LEU A 16 -3.54 -0.66 -6.79
C LEU A 16 -4.99 -0.34 -7.14
N ARG A 17 -5.92 -1.27 -6.87
CA ARG A 17 -7.37 -1.05 -7.08
C ARG A 17 -7.88 0.12 -6.25
N ILE A 18 -7.43 0.23 -5.00
CA ILE A 18 -7.77 1.34 -4.11
C ILE A 18 -7.22 2.65 -4.68
N ALA A 19 -5.94 2.69 -5.07
CA ALA A 19 -5.32 3.90 -5.59
C ALA A 19 -6.03 4.43 -6.86
N PHE A 20 -6.31 3.57 -7.82
CA PHE A 20 -7.05 3.97 -9.03
C PHE A 20 -8.48 4.41 -8.73
N LYS A 21 -9.14 3.82 -7.73
CA LYS A 21 -10.46 4.25 -7.29
C LYS A 21 -10.41 5.67 -6.71
N LEU A 22 -9.44 5.95 -5.83
CA LEU A 22 -9.26 7.26 -5.21
C LEU A 22 -8.96 8.36 -6.24
N GLU A 23 -8.10 8.05 -7.21
CA GLU A 23 -7.80 8.94 -8.34
C GLU A 23 -9.07 9.25 -9.15
N LYS A 24 -9.82 8.20 -9.53
CA LYS A 24 -11.07 8.35 -10.27
C LYS A 24 -12.13 9.17 -9.51
N GLU A 25 -12.20 9.00 -8.20
CA GLU A 25 -13.15 9.70 -7.33
C GLU A 25 -12.65 11.08 -6.89
N ASN A 26 -11.42 11.47 -7.22
CA ASN A 26 -10.73 12.69 -6.80
C ASN A 26 -10.90 12.97 -5.29
N ARG A 27 -10.62 11.95 -4.47
CA ARG A 27 -10.72 12.03 -3.01
C ARG A 27 -9.53 11.42 -2.32
N GLN A 28 -9.38 11.76 -1.04
CA GLN A 28 -8.36 11.17 -0.19
C GLN A 28 -8.74 9.76 0.28
N ALA A 29 -7.72 8.95 0.55
CA ALA A 29 -7.87 7.66 1.18
C ALA A 29 -8.46 7.80 2.59
N THR A 30 -9.38 6.92 2.93
CA THR A 30 -9.72 6.68 4.34
C THR A 30 -8.54 6.02 5.06
N VAL A 31 -8.54 6.05 6.40
CA VAL A 31 -7.50 5.39 7.22
C VAL A 31 -7.38 3.90 6.86
N GLY A 32 -8.50 3.19 6.69
CA GLY A 32 -8.49 1.78 6.31
C GLY A 32 -7.91 1.52 4.91
N GLU A 33 -8.25 2.36 3.94
CA GLU A 33 -7.68 2.29 2.58
C GLU A 33 -6.17 2.57 2.58
N ARG A 34 -5.70 3.53 3.40
CA ARG A 34 -4.26 3.81 3.57
C ARG A 34 -3.52 2.61 4.14
N LEU A 35 -4.06 1.96 5.17
CA LEU A 35 -3.47 0.76 5.78
C LEU A 35 -3.35 -0.39 4.78
N LEU A 36 -4.34 -0.56 3.89
CA LEU A 36 -4.27 -1.60 2.84
C LEU A 36 -3.21 -1.26 1.78
N MET A 37 -3.09 0.01 1.38
CA MET A 37 -2.04 0.43 0.43
C MET A 37 -0.62 0.29 0.99
N MET A 38 -0.42 0.43 2.30
CA MET A 38 0.88 0.20 2.97
C MET A 38 1.37 -1.24 2.84
N GLN A 39 0.49 -2.21 2.63
CA GLN A 39 0.85 -3.62 2.42
C GLN A 39 1.48 -3.89 1.05
N TYR A 40 1.49 -2.89 0.17
CA TYR A 40 2.14 -2.99 -1.12
C TYR A 40 3.66 -3.24 -0.98
N SER A 41 4.16 -4.26 -1.66
CA SER A 41 5.55 -4.69 -1.59
C SER A 41 6.10 -5.12 -2.95
N GLY A 42 7.39 -4.86 -3.22
CA GLY A 42 8.08 -5.43 -4.40
C GLY A 42 8.27 -4.53 -5.63
N PHE A 43 7.84 -3.26 -5.62
CA PHE A 43 8.20 -2.26 -6.65
C PHE A 43 8.45 -0.90 -6.02
N GLY A 44 9.73 -0.50 -5.94
CA GLY A 44 10.16 0.70 -5.20
C GLY A 44 9.49 2.00 -5.65
N GLY A 45 9.33 2.21 -6.96
CA GLY A 45 8.73 3.44 -7.51
C GLY A 45 7.24 3.60 -7.19
N LEU A 46 6.48 2.50 -7.13
CA LEU A 46 5.04 2.50 -6.83
C LEU A 46 4.77 2.65 -5.33
N LYS A 47 5.65 2.16 -4.46
CA LYS A 47 5.50 2.29 -3.00
C LYS A 47 5.43 3.76 -2.54
N PHE A 48 6.17 4.67 -3.18
CA PHE A 48 6.15 6.10 -2.83
C PHE A 48 4.84 6.81 -3.24
N VAL A 49 4.20 6.34 -4.31
CA VAL A 49 2.90 6.89 -4.76
C VAL A 49 1.77 6.37 -3.86
N LEU A 50 1.84 5.08 -3.49
CA LEU A 50 0.81 4.40 -2.71
C LEU A 50 0.93 4.64 -1.20
N ASN A 51 2.15 4.78 -0.70
CA ASN A 51 2.45 5.13 0.68
C ASN A 51 3.45 6.30 0.75
N PRO A 52 3.01 7.53 0.45
CA PRO A 52 3.86 8.70 0.61
C PRO A 52 4.22 8.88 2.09
N ILE A 53 5.52 8.95 2.36
CA ILE A 53 6.06 9.23 3.69
C ILE A 53 5.68 10.66 4.05
N ALA A 54 4.63 10.81 4.85
CA ALA A 54 4.12 12.10 5.29
C ALA A 54 4.41 12.37 6.78
N ASN A 55 4.72 11.33 7.56
CA ASN A 55 4.97 11.42 8.99
C ASN A 55 6.05 10.41 9.43
N GLU A 56 6.78 10.73 10.51
CA GLU A 56 7.82 9.91 11.14
C GLU A 56 7.32 8.54 11.65
N ILE A 57 6.02 8.28 11.60
CA ILE A 57 5.39 7.03 12.01
C ILE A 57 5.45 5.98 10.87
N ASP A 58 5.60 6.40 9.61
CA ASP A 58 5.67 5.52 8.43
C ASP A 58 7.03 4.76 8.33
N ILE A 59 8.05 5.17 9.07
CA ILE A 59 9.39 4.55 9.09
C ILE A 59 9.51 3.36 10.07
N HIS A 60 8.48 3.07 10.88
CA HIS A 60 8.51 2.00 11.90
C HIS A 60 7.44 0.92 11.69
N TYR A 61 7.42 0.26 10.53
CA TYR A 61 6.72 -1.03 10.36
C TYR A 61 7.68 -2.08 9.78
N SER A 62 8.71 -2.42 10.54
CA SER A 62 9.55 -3.60 10.33
C SER A 62 9.60 -4.36 11.65
N GLY A 63 8.81 -5.41 11.78
CA GLY A 63 8.89 -6.33 12.92
C GLY A 63 7.56 -6.88 13.40
N ASN A 64 7.04 -7.91 12.72
CA ASN A 64 6.76 -9.23 13.29
C ASN A 64 6.55 -10.24 12.16
#